data_AF-A0A2S0WGJ4-F1
#
_entry.id   AF-A0A2S0WGJ4-F1
#
_cell.length_a   1.000
_cell.length_b   1.000
_cell.length_c   1.000
_cell.angle_alpha   90.00
_cell.angle_beta   90.00
_cell.angle_gamma   90.00
#
_symmetry.space_group_name_H-M   'P 1'
#
loop_
_entity.id
_entity.type
_entity.pdbx_description
1 polymer ?
#
loop_
_entity_poly.entity_id
_entity_poly.type
_entity_poly.pdbx_seq_one_letter_code
_entity_poly.pdbx_strand_id
1 'polypeptide(L)'
;MYIRALRAQENPRAEPWVFDVAAVSHLLERGEIDLSHPATIFTGDNGVGKSTLIEAIARGYGFSTAGGTWGVSRAGAPDALYEAAFVAETPRAKQGYFLRADAHFAQATSLGAHELLAGNLHHRSHGESVLAIVDTFVSDGLYILDEPESGLSAVSQMALMAILHRLARDGAQIIMATHSPILLGLPEAHIIEITREAMTCGMGLEETTAFRAMRDFLDDPVAVAEFMIDVTRP
;
A
#
# COMPACT_ATOMS: atom_id res chain seq x y z
N MET A 1 -7.42 1.53 -16.18
CA MET A 1 -6.85 0.67 -15.13
C MET A 1 -6.12 -0.51 -15.72
N TYR A 2 -5.07 -0.95 -15.03
CA TYR A 2 -4.24 -2.14 -15.31
C TYR A 2 -4.81 -3.40 -14.66
N ILE A 3 -5.22 -3.30 -13.39
CA ILE A 3 -5.89 -4.36 -12.63
C ILE A 3 -7.35 -3.95 -12.42
N ARG A 4 -8.29 -4.87 -12.60
CA ARG A 4 -9.72 -4.63 -12.35
C ARG A 4 -10.18 -5.18 -11.02
N ALA A 5 -9.61 -6.29 -10.59
CA ALA A 5 -10.01 -6.92 -9.34
C ALA A 5 -8.89 -7.80 -8.77
N LEU A 6 -8.95 -8.01 -7.46
CA LEU A 6 -8.25 -9.09 -6.77
C LEU A 6 -9.28 -10.17 -6.43
N ARG A 7 -9.05 -11.40 -6.85
CA ARG A 7 -9.96 -12.52 -6.63
C ARG A 7 -9.31 -13.55 -5.73
N ALA A 8 -10.11 -14.06 -4.81
CA ALA A 8 -9.68 -15.14 -3.95
C ALA A 8 -9.46 -16.42 -4.75
N GLN A 9 -8.45 -17.20 -4.36
CA GLN A 9 -8.21 -18.53 -4.90
C GLN A 9 -7.88 -19.47 -3.75
N GLU A 10 -8.71 -20.49 -3.56
CA GLU A 10 -8.32 -21.61 -2.70
C GLU A 10 -7.26 -22.43 -3.43
N ASN A 11 -6.06 -22.43 -2.89
CA ASN A 11 -4.95 -23.17 -3.44
C ASN A 11 -4.34 -24.09 -2.38
N PRO A 12 -4.34 -25.42 -2.62
CA PRO A 12 -3.79 -26.39 -1.68
C PRO A 12 -2.29 -26.21 -1.37
N ARG A 13 -1.58 -25.38 -2.15
CA ARG A 13 -0.15 -25.07 -1.95
C ARG A 13 0.11 -23.88 -1.04
N ALA A 14 -0.90 -23.05 -0.74
CA ALA A 14 -0.74 -21.96 0.20
C ALA A 14 -0.57 -22.51 1.62
N GLU A 15 0.32 -21.90 2.40
CA GLU A 15 0.52 -22.29 3.79
C GLU A 15 -0.72 -21.95 4.64
N PRO A 16 -1.10 -22.79 5.61
CA PRO A 16 -2.35 -22.61 6.36
C PRO A 16 -2.49 -21.23 7.04
N TRP A 17 -1.39 -20.68 7.57
CA TRP A 17 -1.40 -19.39 8.27
C TRP A 17 -1.82 -18.23 7.37
N VAL A 18 -1.65 -18.34 6.04
CA VAL A 18 -2.08 -17.30 5.08
C VAL A 18 -3.58 -17.07 5.18
N PHE A 19 -4.35 -18.12 5.43
CA PHE A 19 -5.80 -18.06 5.56
C PHE A 19 -6.26 -17.52 6.92
N ASP A 20 -5.38 -17.52 7.92
CA ASP A 20 -5.64 -16.92 9.24
C ASP A 20 -5.38 -15.40 9.23
N VAL A 21 -4.74 -14.87 8.18
CA VAL A 21 -4.58 -13.42 8.00
C VAL A 21 -5.93 -12.80 7.69
N ALA A 22 -6.40 -11.89 8.55
CA ALA A 22 -7.73 -11.29 8.44
C ALA A 22 -8.04 -10.76 7.03
N ALA A 23 -7.12 -10.01 6.42
CA ALA A 23 -7.28 -9.48 5.07
C ALA A 23 -7.51 -10.57 4.00
N VAL A 24 -6.83 -11.72 4.12
CA VAL A 24 -6.97 -12.85 3.18
C VAL A 24 -8.25 -13.62 3.45
N SER A 25 -8.59 -13.85 4.73
CA SER A 25 -9.85 -14.46 5.14
C SER A 25 -11.05 -13.68 4.62
N HIS A 26 -11.06 -12.35 4.81
CA HIS A 26 -12.09 -11.46 4.29
C HIS A 26 -12.15 -11.47 2.75
N LEU A 27 -11.02 -11.58 2.06
CA LEU A 27 -10.99 -11.73 0.60
C LEU A 27 -11.63 -13.06 0.17
N LEU A 28 -11.36 -14.16 0.86
CA LEU A 28 -11.98 -15.46 0.58
C LEU A 28 -13.49 -15.42 0.79
N GLU A 29 -13.96 -14.84 1.89
CA GLU A 29 -15.38 -14.69 2.18
C GLU A 29 -16.10 -13.83 1.15
N ARG A 30 -15.46 -12.76 0.67
CA ARG A 30 -16.01 -11.85 -0.34
C ARG A 30 -15.90 -12.38 -1.76
N GLY A 31 -14.90 -13.22 -2.04
CA GLY A 31 -14.56 -13.75 -3.36
C GLY A 31 -13.81 -12.75 -4.27
N GLU A 32 -14.14 -11.46 -4.21
CA GLU A 32 -13.53 -10.42 -5.06
C GLU A 32 -13.46 -9.05 -4.36
N ILE A 33 -12.37 -8.32 -4.63
CA ILE A 33 -12.20 -6.89 -4.34
C ILE A 33 -12.11 -6.14 -5.67
N ASP A 34 -12.95 -5.13 -5.86
CA ASP A 34 -12.89 -4.22 -7.01
C ASP A 34 -11.68 -3.27 -6.90
N LEU A 35 -10.82 -3.32 -7.91
CA LEU A 35 -9.64 -2.48 -8.05
C LEU A 35 -9.74 -1.56 -9.27
N SER A 36 -10.91 -1.45 -9.90
CA SER A 36 -11.11 -0.70 -11.15
C SER A 36 -11.11 0.83 -11.00
N HIS A 37 -10.79 1.33 -9.80
CA HIS A 37 -10.68 2.75 -9.48
C HIS A 37 -9.28 3.32 -9.80
N PRO A 38 -9.15 4.63 -10.12
CA PRO A 38 -7.85 5.26 -10.35
C PRO A 38 -6.93 5.18 -9.14
N ALA A 39 -7.50 5.27 -7.94
CA ALA A 39 -6.80 5.03 -6.69
C ALA A 39 -7.63 4.12 -5.79
N THR A 40 -7.01 3.04 -5.29
CA THR A 40 -7.57 2.17 -4.25
C THR A 40 -6.63 2.17 -3.05
N ILE A 41 -7.16 2.42 -1.85
CA ILE A 41 -6.37 2.54 -0.63
C ILE A 41 -6.87 1.55 0.42
N PHE A 42 -5.97 0.69 0.87
CA PHE A 42 -6.19 -0.20 2.00
C PHE A 42 -5.72 0.46 3.30
N THR A 43 -6.57 0.45 4.32
CA THR A 43 -6.24 0.95 5.67
C THR A 43 -6.76 0.01 6.76
N GLY A 44 -6.39 0.26 8.00
CA GLY A 44 -6.70 -0.59 9.15
C GLY A 44 -5.47 -0.93 9.99
N ASP A 45 -5.67 -1.61 11.11
CA ASP A 45 -4.65 -1.80 12.15
C ASP A 45 -3.41 -2.59 11.72
N ASN A 46 -2.35 -2.50 12.52
CA ASN A 46 -1.14 -3.29 12.31
C ASN A 46 -1.45 -4.78 12.43
N GLY A 47 -0.90 -5.58 11.51
CA GLY A 47 -1.04 -7.04 11.54
C GLY A 47 -2.38 -7.59 11.02
N VAL A 48 -3.26 -6.76 10.46
CA VAL A 48 -4.50 -7.25 9.79
C VAL A 48 -4.24 -7.85 8.40
N GLY A 49 -3.04 -7.66 7.83
CA GLY A 49 -2.66 -8.23 6.54
C GLY A 49 -2.73 -7.29 5.33
N LYS A 50 -2.63 -5.97 5.52
CA LYS A 50 -2.64 -4.99 4.41
C LYS A 50 -1.46 -5.21 3.45
N SER A 51 -0.24 -5.25 3.99
CA SER A 51 0.98 -5.52 3.20
C SER A 51 0.91 -6.89 2.53
N THR A 52 0.30 -7.87 3.20
CA THR A 52 0.02 -9.20 2.63
C THR A 52 -0.86 -9.14 1.37
N LEU A 53 -1.94 -8.35 1.37
CA LEU A 53 -2.75 -8.13 0.16
C LEU A 53 -2.00 -7.34 -0.90
N ILE A 54 -1.28 -6.28 -0.51
CA ILE A 54 -0.47 -5.49 -1.44
C ILE A 54 0.58 -6.35 -2.14
N GLU A 55 1.27 -7.21 -1.40
CA GLU A 55 2.23 -8.17 -1.94
C GLU A 55 1.55 -9.17 -2.87
N ALA A 56 0.38 -9.72 -2.51
CA ALA A 56 -0.38 -10.61 -3.39
C ALA A 56 -0.76 -9.93 -4.72
N ILE A 57 -1.22 -8.68 -4.69
CA ILE A 57 -1.54 -7.90 -5.89
C ILE A 57 -0.28 -7.68 -6.74
N ALA A 58 0.83 -7.24 -6.12
CA ALA A 58 2.07 -6.96 -6.82
C ALA A 58 2.65 -8.22 -7.48
N ARG A 59 2.66 -9.33 -6.74
CA ARG A 59 3.14 -10.62 -7.23
C ARG A 59 2.25 -11.18 -8.32
N GLY A 60 0.93 -11.10 -8.17
CA GLY A 60 -0.03 -11.49 -9.20
C GLY A 60 0.18 -10.74 -10.51
N TYR A 61 0.55 -9.45 -10.44
CA TYR A 61 0.87 -8.64 -11.61
C TYR A 61 2.26 -8.93 -12.21
N GLY A 62 3.12 -9.63 -11.47
CA GLY A 62 4.46 -10.05 -11.90
C GLY A 62 5.61 -9.17 -11.42
N PHE A 63 5.43 -8.39 -10.35
CA PHE A 63 6.55 -7.70 -9.70
C PHE A 63 7.48 -8.68 -8.97
N SER A 64 8.73 -8.25 -8.77
CA SER A 64 9.70 -8.96 -7.92
C SER A 64 9.31 -8.86 -6.44
N THR A 65 9.71 -9.86 -5.65
CA THR A 65 9.59 -9.83 -4.18
C THR A 65 10.42 -8.72 -3.54
N ALA A 66 11.43 -8.20 -4.23
CA ALA A 66 12.21 -7.05 -3.78
C ALA A 66 11.53 -5.70 -4.07
N GLY A 67 10.44 -5.68 -4.85
CA GLY A 67 9.87 -4.44 -5.38
C GLY A 67 10.67 -3.86 -6.56
N GLY A 68 10.41 -2.59 -6.85
CA GLY A 68 11.04 -1.81 -7.92
C GLY A 68 10.23 -1.74 -9.21
N THR A 69 10.90 -1.29 -10.28
CA THR A 69 10.31 -1.12 -11.61
C THR A 69 9.94 -2.47 -12.24
N TRP A 70 8.74 -2.54 -12.82
CA TRP A 70 8.26 -3.73 -13.50
C TRP A 70 9.21 -4.14 -14.65
N GLY A 71 9.53 -5.43 -14.75
CA GLY A 71 10.37 -5.98 -15.82
C GLY A 71 11.89 -5.79 -15.65
N VAL A 72 12.35 -5.01 -14.67
CA VAL A 72 13.79 -4.82 -14.39
C VAL A 72 14.31 -5.88 -13.42
N SER A 73 13.58 -6.11 -12.33
CA SER A 73 13.94 -7.10 -11.30
C SER A 73 13.42 -8.49 -11.68
N ARG A 74 14.21 -9.53 -11.39
CA ARG A 74 13.75 -10.93 -11.57
C ARG A 74 12.60 -11.23 -10.61
N ALA A 75 11.56 -11.89 -11.13
CA ALA A 75 10.51 -12.46 -10.30
C ALA A 75 11.13 -13.45 -9.31
N GLY A 76 10.76 -13.34 -8.03
CA GLY A 76 11.19 -14.28 -7.00
C GLY A 76 10.51 -15.63 -7.16
N ALA A 77 10.91 -16.62 -6.35
CA ALA A 77 10.20 -17.89 -6.29
C ALA A 77 8.73 -17.67 -5.87
N PRO A 78 7.76 -18.46 -6.39
CA PRO A 78 6.39 -18.49 -5.87
C PRO A 78 6.39 -18.63 -4.34
N ASP A 79 5.57 -17.84 -3.65
CA ASP A 79 5.36 -17.96 -2.20
C ASP A 79 3.91 -18.32 -1.89
N ALA A 80 3.63 -18.57 -0.62
CA ALA A 80 2.31 -18.96 -0.15
C ALA A 80 1.22 -17.92 -0.48
N LEU A 81 1.57 -16.63 -0.59
CA LEU A 81 0.63 -15.54 -0.90
C LEU A 81 0.28 -15.44 -2.37
N TYR A 82 1.24 -15.71 -3.25
CA TYR A 82 1.00 -15.84 -4.70
C TYR A 82 -0.05 -16.90 -5.03
N GLU A 83 -0.14 -17.95 -4.21
CA GLU A 83 -1.04 -19.06 -4.46
C GLU A 83 -2.48 -18.77 -3.99
N ALA A 84 -2.70 -17.83 -3.05
CA ALA A 84 -3.99 -17.59 -2.39
C ALA A 84 -4.92 -16.57 -3.09
N ALA A 85 -4.40 -15.81 -4.07
CA ALA A 85 -5.19 -14.83 -4.79
C ALA A 85 -4.65 -14.61 -6.21
N PHE A 86 -5.54 -14.22 -7.13
CA PHE A 86 -5.13 -13.83 -8.48
C PHE A 86 -5.67 -12.46 -8.86
N VAL A 87 -4.90 -11.73 -9.67
CA VAL A 87 -5.29 -10.41 -10.17
C VAL A 87 -6.00 -10.55 -11.52
N ALA A 88 -7.17 -9.93 -11.64
CA ALA A 88 -7.88 -9.81 -12.91
C ALA A 88 -7.34 -8.61 -13.69
N GLU A 89 -6.40 -8.86 -14.60
CA GLU A 89 -5.73 -7.81 -15.38
C GLU A 89 -6.53 -7.33 -16.59
N THR A 90 -6.10 -6.19 -17.15
CA THR A 90 -6.52 -5.68 -18.46
C THR A 90 -5.47 -5.99 -19.53
N PRO A 91 -5.81 -5.95 -20.83
CA PRO A 91 -4.86 -6.21 -21.92
C PRO A 91 -3.78 -5.11 -22.13
N ARG A 92 -3.56 -4.22 -21.16
CA ARG A 92 -2.59 -3.11 -21.28
C ARG A 92 -1.17 -3.67 -21.24
N ALA A 93 -0.25 -3.02 -21.97
CA ALA A 93 1.17 -3.32 -21.85
C ALA A 93 1.63 -3.03 -20.42
N LYS A 94 2.20 -4.02 -19.75
CA LYS A 94 2.58 -3.91 -18.34
C LYS A 94 3.71 -2.90 -18.14
N GLN A 95 3.50 -1.99 -17.20
CA GLN A 95 4.52 -1.10 -16.66
C GLN A 95 4.07 -0.63 -15.28
N GLY A 96 5.02 -0.17 -14.46
CA GLY A 96 4.71 0.24 -13.11
C GLY A 96 5.89 0.15 -12.15
N TYR A 97 5.60 0.44 -10.89
CA TYR A 97 6.55 0.37 -9.79
C TYR A 97 5.88 -0.22 -8.54
N PHE A 98 6.57 -1.12 -7.85
CA PHE A 98 6.16 -1.63 -6.54
C PHE A 98 7.10 -1.10 -5.45
N LEU A 99 6.59 -0.23 -4.58
CA LEU A 99 7.30 0.26 -3.40
C LEU A 99 6.91 -0.57 -2.18
N ARG A 100 7.88 -1.23 -1.54
CA ARG A 100 7.68 -2.03 -0.32
C ARG A 100 8.01 -1.20 0.93
N ALA A 101 7.31 -1.46 2.03
CA ALA A 101 7.62 -0.89 3.33
C ALA A 101 9.07 -1.22 3.78
N ASP A 102 9.55 -2.44 3.53
CA ASP A 102 10.92 -2.85 3.90
C ASP A 102 12.01 -2.35 2.94
N ALA A 103 11.65 -1.91 1.72
CA ALA A 103 12.63 -1.34 0.79
C ALA A 103 13.25 -0.03 1.33
N HIS A 104 12.61 0.59 2.32
CA HIS A 104 13.16 1.69 3.11
C HIS A 104 14.39 1.27 3.96
N PHE A 105 14.50 -0.01 4.35
CA PHE A 105 15.64 -0.53 5.14
C PHE A 105 16.76 -1.11 4.28
N ALA A 106 16.44 -1.71 3.13
CA ALA A 106 17.43 -2.45 2.32
C ALA A 106 18.30 -1.57 1.40
N GLN A 107 17.84 -0.36 1.02
CA GLN A 107 18.66 0.56 0.19
C GLN A 107 19.87 1.13 0.93
N ALA A 108 19.96 0.96 2.26
CA ALA A 108 21.18 1.30 3.00
C ALA A 108 22.31 0.27 2.83
N THR A 109 22.01 -0.96 2.35
CA THR A 109 22.96 -2.07 2.51
C THR A 109 23.23 -2.92 1.27
N SER A 110 22.45 -2.84 0.18
CA SER A 110 22.76 -3.70 -0.97
C SER A 110 22.26 -3.21 -2.34
N LEU A 111 23.22 -3.06 -3.26
CA LEU A 111 23.16 -3.27 -4.71
C LEU A 111 22.77 -2.06 -5.60
N GLY A 112 23.77 -1.43 -6.20
CA GLY A 112 24.40 -1.97 -7.43
C GLY A 112 23.53 -2.18 -8.67
N ALA A 113 22.37 -1.53 -8.81
CA ALA A 113 21.62 -1.52 -10.08
C ALA A 113 21.05 -0.12 -10.39
N HIS A 114 21.47 0.43 -11.53
CA HIS A 114 21.18 1.76 -12.11
C HIS A 114 21.90 2.98 -11.50
N GLU A 115 23.05 3.25 -12.10
CA GLU A 115 23.99 4.37 -11.86
C GLU A 115 23.44 5.79 -12.09
N LEU A 116 22.17 5.94 -12.53
CA LEU A 116 21.55 7.25 -12.77
C LEU A 116 20.68 7.75 -11.62
N LEU A 117 20.24 6.88 -10.70
CA LEU A 117 19.46 7.25 -9.51
C LEU A 117 20.27 7.10 -8.21
N ALA A 118 21.23 6.17 -8.17
CA ALA A 118 22.01 5.86 -6.97
C ALA A 118 22.87 7.05 -6.47
N GLY A 119 23.50 7.81 -7.38
CA GLY A 119 24.46 8.86 -7.01
C GLY A 119 23.89 10.00 -6.14
N ASN A 120 22.57 10.24 -6.19
CA ASN A 120 21.91 11.30 -5.42
C ASN A 120 21.08 10.81 -4.24
N LEU A 121 20.88 9.49 -4.09
CA LEU A 121 20.10 8.90 -3.00
C LEU A 121 20.96 8.64 -1.74
N HIS A 122 22.28 8.48 -1.90
CA HIS A 122 23.20 8.16 -0.80
C HIS A 122 23.39 9.28 0.26
N HIS A 123 22.88 10.49 0.01
CA HIS A 123 22.98 11.64 0.93
C HIS A 123 21.62 12.22 1.36
N ARG A 124 20.51 11.57 0.99
CA ARG A 124 19.16 12.05 1.27
C ARG A 124 18.57 11.39 2.50
N SER A 125 17.73 12.12 3.24
CA SER A 125 16.98 11.55 4.35
C SER A 125 16.01 10.47 3.85
N HIS A 126 15.66 9.49 4.69
CA HIS A 126 14.79 8.35 4.35
C HIS A 126 13.46 8.76 3.69
N GLY A 127 12.95 9.97 3.96
CA GLY A 127 11.74 10.50 3.33
C GLY A 127 11.93 11.15 1.96
N GLU A 128 13.11 11.71 1.68
CA GLU A 128 13.41 12.34 0.39
C GLU A 128 13.58 11.31 -0.74
N SER A 129 13.90 10.06 -0.40
CA SER A 129 14.02 8.97 -1.37
C SER A 129 12.67 8.57 -1.95
N VAL A 130 11.60 8.53 -1.13
CA VAL A 130 10.25 8.18 -1.59
C VAL A 130 9.73 9.20 -2.59
N LEU A 131 9.77 10.48 -2.24
CA LEU A 131 9.34 11.55 -3.14
C LEU A 131 10.16 11.55 -4.44
N ALA A 132 11.47 11.31 -4.37
CA ALA A 132 12.31 11.20 -5.56
C ALA A 132 11.93 10.02 -6.46
N ILE A 133 11.59 8.86 -5.88
CA ILE A 133 11.13 7.69 -6.64
C ILE A 133 9.79 7.98 -7.32
N VAL A 134 8.82 8.50 -6.57
CA VAL A 134 7.47 8.78 -7.09
C VAL A 134 7.50 9.89 -8.14
N ASP A 135 8.44 10.82 -8.10
CA ASP A 135 8.62 11.84 -9.14
C ASP A 135 9.13 11.27 -10.47
N THR A 136 9.70 10.05 -10.48
CA THR A 136 10.04 9.34 -11.72
C THR A 136 8.84 8.67 -12.40
N PHE A 137 7.69 8.62 -11.73
CA PHE A 137 6.50 7.96 -12.24
C PHE A 137 5.89 8.72 -13.40
N VAL A 138 5.43 7.98 -14.40
CA VAL A 138 4.73 8.48 -15.58
C VAL A 138 3.22 8.29 -15.47
N SER A 139 2.45 9.09 -16.19
CA SER A 139 0.98 9.08 -16.10
C SER A 139 0.31 7.79 -16.61
N ASP A 140 1.01 6.96 -17.39
CA ASP A 140 0.50 5.66 -17.81
C ASP A 140 1.25 4.57 -17.02
N GLY A 141 0.70 4.07 -15.92
CA GLY A 141 1.38 3.05 -15.13
C GLY A 141 0.56 2.52 -13.97
N LEU A 142 0.97 1.35 -13.45
CA LEU A 142 0.47 0.80 -12.20
C LEU A 142 1.47 1.05 -11.07
N TYR A 143 1.05 1.75 -10.02
CA TYR A 143 1.88 2.03 -8.86
C TYR A 143 1.29 1.35 -7.63
N ILE A 144 2.04 0.39 -7.10
CA ILE A 144 1.67 -0.35 -5.90
C ILE A 144 2.56 0.14 -4.77
N LEU A 145 1.98 0.64 -3.69
CA LEU A 145 2.71 1.32 -2.62
C LEU A 145 2.33 0.71 -1.26
N ASP A 146 3.32 0.24 -0.51
CA ASP A 146 3.13 -0.29 0.84
C ASP A 146 3.77 0.66 1.84
N GLU A 147 2.93 1.31 2.66
CA GLU A 147 3.32 2.30 3.69
C GLU A 147 4.31 3.38 3.20
N PRO A 148 4.03 4.07 2.06
CA PRO A 148 4.95 5.05 1.49
C PRO A 148 5.15 6.29 2.38
N GLU A 149 4.33 6.46 3.43
CA GLU A 149 4.50 7.49 4.44
C GLU A 149 5.65 7.23 5.43
N SER A 150 6.21 6.02 5.46
CA SER A 150 7.23 5.65 6.43
C SER A 150 8.45 6.58 6.31
N GLY A 151 8.77 7.31 7.39
CA GLY A 151 9.85 8.30 7.41
C GLY A 151 9.49 9.66 6.78
N LEU A 152 8.25 9.89 6.34
CA LEU A 152 7.77 11.18 5.84
C LEU A 152 7.15 12.03 6.95
N SER A 153 7.51 13.32 6.98
CA SER A 153 6.76 14.33 7.74
C SER A 153 5.34 14.51 7.19
N ALA A 154 4.42 15.06 7.99
CA ALA A 154 3.06 15.37 7.53
C ALA A 154 3.03 16.23 6.24
N VAL A 155 3.92 17.22 6.13
CA VAL A 155 4.05 18.06 4.93
C VAL A 155 4.52 17.25 3.73
N SER A 156 5.48 16.35 3.93
CA SER A 156 5.98 15.46 2.88
C SER A 156 4.90 14.46 2.43
N GLN A 157 4.05 13.98 3.34
CA GLN A 157 2.90 13.14 3.00
C GLN A 157 1.87 13.91 2.17
N MET A 158 1.60 15.19 2.48
CA MET A 158 0.74 16.04 1.64
C MET A 158 1.33 16.27 0.24
N ALA A 159 2.65 16.43 0.12
CA ALA A 159 3.33 16.52 -1.16
C ALA A 159 3.21 15.21 -1.96
N LEU A 160 3.41 14.07 -1.31
CA LEU A 160 3.19 12.75 -1.91
C LEU A 160 1.75 12.60 -2.42
N MET A 161 0.75 12.93 -1.59
CA MET A 161 -0.66 12.89 -1.97
C MET A 161 -0.93 13.73 -3.23
N ALA A 162 -0.36 14.94 -3.33
CA ALA A 162 -0.51 15.79 -4.51
C ALA A 162 0.06 15.16 -5.78
N ILE A 163 1.22 14.49 -5.68
CA ILE A 163 1.83 13.77 -6.81
C ILE A 163 0.97 12.57 -7.21
N LEU A 164 0.52 11.76 -6.25
CA LEU A 164 -0.32 10.59 -6.51
C LEU A 164 -1.66 10.99 -7.15
N HIS A 165 -2.28 12.08 -6.68
CA HIS A 165 -3.52 12.59 -7.26
C HIS A 165 -3.34 13.00 -8.72
N ARG A 166 -2.25 13.70 -9.03
CA ARG A 166 -1.91 14.08 -10.42
C ARG A 166 -1.74 12.84 -11.30
N LEU A 167 -0.98 11.84 -10.84
CA LEU A 167 -0.76 10.60 -11.58
C LEU A 167 -2.07 9.86 -11.86
N ALA A 168 -2.91 9.67 -10.83
CA ALA A 168 -4.20 9.00 -10.95
C ALA A 168 -5.12 9.73 -11.94
N ARG A 169 -5.19 11.06 -11.87
CA ARG A 169 -5.98 11.90 -12.79
C ARG A 169 -5.50 11.77 -14.23
N ASP A 170 -4.19 11.66 -14.43
CA ASP A 170 -3.58 11.61 -15.76
C ASP A 170 -3.52 10.19 -16.35
N GLY A 171 -4.14 9.20 -15.69
CA GLY A 171 -4.38 7.86 -16.23
C GLY A 171 -3.67 6.71 -15.51
N ALA A 172 -2.89 7.00 -14.46
CA ALA A 172 -2.22 5.98 -13.67
C ALA A 172 -3.23 5.26 -12.78
N GLN A 173 -2.87 4.05 -12.39
CA GLN A 173 -3.59 3.31 -11.35
C GLN A 173 -2.72 3.25 -10.10
N ILE A 174 -3.26 3.70 -8.98
CA ILE A 174 -2.61 3.65 -7.67
C ILE A 174 -3.31 2.59 -6.81
N ILE A 175 -2.53 1.68 -6.24
CA ILE A 175 -2.98 0.73 -5.23
C ILE A 175 -2.06 0.88 -4.03
N MET A 176 -2.59 1.30 -2.89
CA MET A 176 -1.75 1.68 -1.74
C MET A 176 -2.26 1.06 -0.44
N ALA A 177 -1.37 0.61 0.43
CA ALA A 177 -1.68 0.41 1.85
C ALA A 177 -1.07 1.56 2.65
N THR A 178 -1.86 2.11 3.58
CA THR A 178 -1.41 3.22 4.43
C THR A 178 -2.15 3.23 5.77
N HIS A 179 -1.47 3.73 6.79
CA HIS A 179 -2.02 4.10 8.07
C HIS A 179 -2.22 5.61 8.20
N SER A 180 -1.72 6.38 7.23
CA SER A 180 -1.76 7.83 7.28
C SER A 180 -3.15 8.37 6.99
N PRO A 181 -3.79 9.10 7.93
CA PRO A 181 -5.02 9.83 7.64
C PRO A 181 -4.82 10.93 6.58
N ILE A 182 -3.59 11.39 6.36
CA ILE A 182 -3.26 12.36 5.30
C ILE A 182 -3.36 11.68 3.93
N LEU A 183 -2.77 10.49 3.77
CA LEU A 183 -2.80 9.77 2.49
C LEU A 183 -4.18 9.18 2.18
N LEU A 184 -4.97 8.86 3.20
CA LEU A 184 -6.40 8.53 3.03
C LEU A 184 -7.21 9.69 2.44
N GLY A 185 -6.74 10.93 2.63
CA GLY A 185 -7.34 12.14 2.05
C GLY A 185 -7.14 12.30 0.54
N LEU A 186 -6.54 11.32 -0.14
CA LEU A 186 -6.38 11.34 -1.60
C LEU A 186 -7.77 11.48 -2.28
N PRO A 187 -8.01 12.53 -3.07
CA PRO A 187 -9.32 12.74 -3.68
C PRO A 187 -9.75 11.59 -4.58
N GLU A 188 -11.04 11.23 -4.52
CA GLU A 188 -11.68 10.17 -5.32
C GLU A 188 -11.12 8.76 -5.10
N ALA A 189 -10.33 8.55 -4.05
CA ALA A 189 -9.82 7.23 -3.71
C ALA A 189 -10.94 6.29 -3.24
N HIS A 190 -10.90 5.05 -3.71
CA HIS A 190 -11.70 3.97 -3.15
C HIS A 190 -11.03 3.43 -1.89
N ILE A 191 -11.58 3.76 -0.71
CA ILE A 191 -11.00 3.36 0.57
C ILE A 191 -11.60 2.02 1.02
N ILE A 192 -10.72 1.09 1.39
CA ILE A 192 -11.05 -0.21 1.96
C ILE A 192 -10.39 -0.30 3.34
N GLU A 193 -11.21 -0.31 4.40
CA GLU A 193 -10.72 -0.53 5.76
C GLU A 193 -10.79 -2.02 6.11
N ILE A 194 -9.72 -2.55 6.70
CA ILE A 194 -9.60 -3.94 7.13
C ILE A 194 -9.36 -3.96 8.63
N THR A 195 -10.28 -4.56 9.36
CA THR A 195 -10.13 -4.91 10.77
C THR A 195 -10.04 -6.43 10.92
N ARG A 196 -9.88 -6.91 12.16
CA ARG A 196 -9.93 -8.36 12.42
C ARG A 196 -11.32 -8.93 12.15
N GLU A 197 -12.36 -8.12 12.33
CA GLU A 197 -13.76 -8.52 12.27
C GLU A 197 -14.40 -8.28 10.91
N ALA A 198 -13.94 -7.27 10.16
CA ALA A 198 -14.55 -6.90 8.89
C ALA A 198 -13.56 -6.26 7.90
N MET A 199 -13.84 -6.46 6.62
CA MET A 199 -13.32 -5.62 5.53
C MET A 199 -14.47 -4.76 5.01
N THR A 200 -14.33 -3.44 4.96
CA THR A 200 -15.39 -2.52 4.50
C THR A 200 -14.90 -1.71 3.31
N CYS A 201 -15.60 -1.79 2.17
CA CYS A 201 -15.20 -1.15 0.92
C CYS A 201 -16.01 0.13 0.65
N GLY A 202 -15.37 1.14 0.07
CA GLY A 202 -16.01 2.40 -0.31
C GLY A 202 -16.30 3.33 0.86
N MET A 203 -15.47 3.29 1.90
CA MET A 203 -15.64 4.17 3.07
C MET A 203 -15.33 5.62 2.73
N GLY A 204 -16.08 6.56 3.32
CA GLY A 204 -15.70 7.96 3.36
C GLY A 204 -14.50 8.18 4.29
N LEU A 205 -13.66 9.17 3.98
CA LEU A 205 -12.48 9.52 4.78
C LEU A 205 -12.81 9.68 6.28
N GLU A 206 -13.85 10.44 6.59
CA GLU A 206 -14.28 10.74 7.97
C GLU A 206 -14.87 9.53 8.72
N GLU A 207 -15.15 8.45 7.99
CA GLU A 207 -15.64 7.20 8.55
C GLU A 207 -14.51 6.27 8.98
N THR A 208 -13.32 6.44 8.41
CA THR A 208 -12.14 5.61 8.73
C THR A 208 -11.70 5.79 10.17
N THR A 209 -11.23 4.70 10.77
CA THR A 209 -10.71 4.67 12.14
C THR A 209 -9.51 5.59 12.29
N ALA A 210 -8.58 5.58 11.32
CA ALA A 210 -7.39 6.43 11.33
C ALA A 210 -7.74 7.93 11.32
N PHE A 211 -8.71 8.36 10.52
CA PHE A 211 -9.13 9.76 10.49
C PHE A 211 -9.82 10.16 11.79
N ARG A 212 -10.75 9.35 12.30
CA ARG A 212 -11.46 9.63 13.55
C ARG A 212 -10.51 9.73 14.73
N ALA A 213 -9.57 8.78 14.86
CA ALA A 213 -8.57 8.80 15.92
C ALA A 213 -7.71 10.07 15.87
N MET A 214 -7.27 10.48 14.68
CA MET A 214 -6.49 11.72 14.50
C MET A 214 -7.31 12.97 14.83
N ARG A 215 -8.56 13.04 14.37
CA ARG A 215 -9.47 14.15 14.66
C ARG A 215 -9.70 14.28 16.17
N ASP A 216 -10.08 13.18 16.82
CA ASP A 216 -10.39 13.18 18.25
C ASP A 216 -9.15 13.55 19.08
N PHE A 217 -7.94 13.12 18.67
CA PHE A 217 -6.69 13.56 19.28
C PHE A 217 -6.41 15.05 19.08
N LEU A 218 -6.66 15.61 17.89
CA LEU A 218 -6.46 17.03 17.62
C LEU A 218 -7.47 17.93 18.34
N ASP A 219 -8.69 17.43 18.58
CA ASP A 219 -9.75 18.15 19.28
C ASP A 219 -9.41 18.34 20.78
N ASP A 220 -8.89 17.31 21.46
CA ASP A 220 -8.40 17.41 22.84
C ASP A 220 -7.19 16.48 23.11
N PRO A 221 -5.96 16.94 22.80
CA PRO A 221 -4.77 16.10 22.96
C PRO A 221 -4.48 15.72 24.42
N VAL A 222 -4.86 16.57 25.37
CA VAL A 222 -4.56 16.36 26.80
C VAL A 222 -5.49 15.30 27.36
N ALA A 223 -6.80 15.42 27.15
CA ALA A 223 -7.76 14.44 27.64
C ALA A 223 -7.52 13.04 27.05
N VAL A 224 -7.20 12.97 25.74
CA VAL A 224 -6.87 11.69 25.09
C VAL A 224 -5.60 11.09 25.70
N ALA A 225 -4.56 11.89 25.92
CA ALA A 225 -3.32 11.41 26.54
C ALA A 225 -3.54 10.91 27.98
N GLU A 226 -4.30 11.65 28.80
CA GLU A 226 -4.65 11.26 30.16
C GLU A 226 -5.44 9.94 30.19
N PHE A 227 -6.46 9.81 29.33
CA PHE A 227 -7.23 8.58 29.19
C PHE A 227 -6.34 7.38 28.84
N MET A 228 -5.46 7.53 27.85
CA MET A 228 -4.54 6.46 27.43
C MET A 228 -3.56 6.05 28.53
N ILE A 229 -3.08 7.01 29.34
CA ILE A 229 -2.24 6.73 30.52
C ILE A 229 -3.02 5.93 31.56
N ASP A 230 -4.27 6.30 31.82
CA ASP A 230 -5.07 5.63 32.85
C ASP A 230 -5.47 4.20 32.47
N VAL A 231 -5.80 3.96 31.20
CA VAL A 231 -6.15 2.61 30.69
C VAL A 231 -4.93 1.68 30.65
N THR A 232 -3.72 2.21 30.62
CA THR A 232 -2.47 1.43 30.60
C THR A 232 -1.87 1.22 31.99
N ARG A 233 -2.52 1.71 33.06
CA ARG A 233 -2.10 1.41 34.44
C ARG A 233 -2.38 -0.07 34.76
N PRO A 234 -1.41 -0.77 35.39
CA PRO A 234 -1.55 -2.17 35.77
C PRO A 234 -2.56 -2.39 36.90
#